data_AF-A0A8C6JHI4-F1
#
_entry.id   AF-A0A8C6JHI4-F1
#
_cell.length_a   1.000
_cell.length_b   1.000
_cell.length_c   1.000
_cell.angle_alpha   90.00
_cell.angle_beta   90.00
_cell.angle_gamma   90.00
#
_symmetry.space_group_name_H-M   'P 1'
#
loop_
_entity.id
_entity.type
_entity.pdbx_description
1 polymer ?
#
loop_
_entity_poly.entity_id
_entity_poly.type
_entity_poly.pdbx_seq_one_letter_code
_entity_poly.pdbx_strand_id
1 'polypeptide(L)'
;RAPAPLRRRMAAAREVVAGREEPGAAVVLPERLQRREAERQQGLERQRQRKEAQVVEEERSEFFLAAFGREKEALEGLLAAGLLEDAAARLQGLQKLLTESVRFLAPYEVRQGQEAVARLQSDLAARRQQDIPSLPSAYQVLGFGAVITAHCYCVGAVLTEGVAKMGS
;
A
#
# COMPACT_ATOMS: atom_id res chain seq x y z
N ARG A 1 -21.99 -0.88 64.95
CA ARG A 1 -22.21 0.49 65.49
C ARG A 1 -21.34 1.43 64.66
N ALA A 2 -21.91 2.06 63.64
CA ALA A 2 -21.23 3.05 62.80
C ALA A 2 -21.17 4.40 63.52
N PRO A 3 -20.18 5.24 63.19
CA PRO A 3 -20.46 6.65 63.00
C PRO A 3 -19.95 7.21 61.66
N ALA A 4 -20.93 7.66 60.89
CA ALA A 4 -21.11 8.86 60.06
C ALA A 4 -19.92 9.77 59.60
N PRO A 5 -20.12 10.51 58.47
CA PRO A 5 -19.06 10.92 57.56
C PRO A 5 -18.64 12.39 57.63
N LEU A 6 -17.53 12.65 56.97
CA LEU A 6 -16.85 13.92 56.71
C LEU A 6 -17.80 15.06 56.27
N ARG A 7 -18.04 16.03 57.16
CA ARG A 7 -18.57 17.35 56.78
C ARG A 7 -17.46 18.19 56.14
N ARG A 8 -17.28 18.04 54.82
CA ARG A 8 -16.59 19.06 54.01
C ARG A 8 -17.42 20.35 54.07
N ARG A 9 -16.89 21.35 54.76
CA ARG A 9 -17.40 22.72 54.74
C ARG A 9 -17.39 23.24 53.29
N MET A 10 -18.58 23.36 52.70
CA MET A 10 -18.77 24.27 51.56
C MET A 10 -18.80 25.69 52.13
N ALA A 11 -17.65 26.36 52.11
CA ALA A 11 -17.58 27.79 52.30
C ALA A 11 -17.90 28.44 50.95
N ALA A 12 -19.03 29.12 50.91
CA ALA A 12 -19.41 30.06 49.87
C ALA A 12 -18.35 31.16 49.77
N ALA A 13 -17.68 31.26 48.62
CA ALA A 13 -16.99 32.46 48.18
C ALA A 13 -17.72 32.96 46.94
N ARG A 14 -18.82 33.67 47.18
CA ARG A 14 -19.54 34.46 46.17
C ARG A 14 -18.91 35.84 46.20
N GLU A 15 -17.79 36.02 45.50
CA GLU A 15 -17.24 37.36 45.27
C GLU A 15 -17.67 37.85 43.90
N VAL A 16 -18.50 38.88 43.96
CA VAL A 16 -18.95 39.70 42.83
C VAL A 16 -17.77 40.58 42.44
N VAL A 17 -17.10 40.24 41.35
CA VAL A 17 -16.16 41.17 40.70
C VAL A 17 -16.98 42.12 39.84
N ALA A 18 -17.40 43.23 40.44
CA ALA A 18 -17.84 44.42 39.72
C ALA A 18 -16.59 45.26 39.41
N GLY A 19 -16.13 45.20 38.17
CA GLY A 19 -14.96 45.95 37.71
C GLY A 19 -14.94 46.12 36.19
N ARG A 20 -15.47 47.27 35.74
CA ARG A 20 -15.33 47.91 34.41
C ARG A 20 -15.52 47.02 33.18
N GLU A 21 -16.70 47.16 32.57
CA GLU A 21 -16.90 46.81 31.17
C GLU A 21 -16.13 47.79 30.27
N GLU A 22 -14.96 47.37 29.82
CA GLU A 22 -14.34 47.86 28.59
C GLU A 22 -15.07 47.19 27.41
N PRO A 23 -15.79 47.91 26.53
CA PRO A 23 -16.54 47.33 25.42
C PRO A 23 -15.66 46.75 24.29
N GLY A 24 -14.35 46.59 24.50
CA GLY A 24 -13.42 45.96 23.56
C GLY A 24 -12.97 44.54 23.91
N ALA A 25 -13.24 44.04 25.12
CA ALA A 25 -12.73 42.73 25.57
C ALA A 25 -13.72 41.56 25.35
N ALA A 26 -15.02 41.84 25.31
CA ALA A 26 -16.07 40.83 25.14
C ALA A 26 -16.18 40.29 23.70
N VAL A 27 -15.67 41.01 22.70
CA VAL A 27 -15.72 40.61 21.28
C VAL A 27 -14.56 39.69 20.88
N VAL A 28 -13.39 39.84 21.53
CA VAL A 28 -12.17 39.06 21.21
C VAL A 28 -12.20 37.64 21.80
N LEU A 29 -12.91 37.42 22.90
CA LEU A 29 -13.06 36.10 23.54
C LEU A 29 -13.89 35.09 22.71
N PRO A 30 -15.05 35.47 22.14
CA PRO A 30 -15.78 34.64 21.18
C PRO A 30 -14.93 34.23 19.98
N GLU A 31 -14.18 35.17 19.41
CA GLU A 31 -13.33 34.93 18.23
C GLU A 31 -12.18 33.95 18.54
N ARG A 32 -11.54 34.07 19.71
CA ARG A 32 -10.48 33.13 20.13
C ARG A 32 -11.01 31.73 20.41
N LEU A 33 -12.22 31.62 20.96
CA LEU A 33 -12.85 30.33 21.22
C LEU A 33 -13.28 29.65 19.91
N GLN A 34 -13.89 30.41 18.99
CA GLN A 34 -14.23 29.96 17.64
C GLN A 34 -13.00 29.50 16.85
N ARG A 35 -11.86 30.21 16.95
CA ARG A 35 -10.60 29.77 16.32
C ARG A 35 -10.12 28.42 16.86
N ARG A 36 -10.17 28.20 18.18
CA ARG A 36 -9.81 26.90 18.78
C ARG A 36 -10.79 25.79 18.41
N GLU A 37 -12.06 26.13 18.25
CA GLU A 37 -13.12 25.21 17.83
C GLU A 37 -12.94 24.80 16.36
N ALA A 38 -12.62 25.76 15.48
CA ALA A 38 -12.26 25.52 14.09
C ALA A 38 -10.96 24.70 13.97
N GLU A 39 -9.94 24.97 14.80
CA GLU A 39 -8.71 24.17 14.86
C GLU A 39 -9.00 22.72 15.29
N ARG A 40 -9.87 22.52 16.29
CA ARG A 40 -10.32 21.19 16.70
C ARG A 40 -11.07 20.47 15.58
N GLN A 41 -12.00 21.16 14.91
CA GLN A 41 -12.76 20.60 13.78
C GLN A 41 -11.83 20.21 12.63
N GLN A 42 -10.90 21.08 12.24
CA GLN A 42 -9.89 20.77 11.21
C GLN A 42 -8.99 19.61 11.61
N GLY A 43 -8.62 19.49 12.89
CA GLY A 43 -7.86 18.35 13.40
C GLY A 43 -8.61 17.03 13.25
N LEU A 44 -9.90 17.02 13.58
CA LEU A 44 -10.78 15.85 13.42
C LEU A 44 -11.02 15.50 11.96
N GLU A 45 -11.23 16.49 11.08
CA GLU A 45 -11.37 16.28 9.64
C GLU A 45 -10.09 15.69 9.05
N ARG A 46 -8.92 16.22 9.40
CA ARG A 46 -7.62 15.66 8.99
C ARG A 46 -7.44 14.24 9.50
N GLN A 47 -7.83 13.96 10.74
CA GLN A 47 -7.76 12.60 11.29
C GLN A 47 -8.72 11.65 10.56
N ARG A 48 -9.92 12.12 10.24
CA ARG A 48 -10.92 11.36 9.48
C ARG A 48 -10.41 11.05 8.08
N GLN A 49 -9.91 12.04 7.35
CA GLN A 49 -9.32 11.86 6.02
C GLN A 49 -8.16 10.87 6.03
N ARG A 50 -7.30 10.90 7.06
CA ARG A 50 -6.20 9.93 7.21
C ARG A 50 -6.72 8.50 7.41
N LYS A 51 -7.75 8.31 8.24
CA LYS A 51 -8.37 7.00 8.45
C LYS A 51 -9.06 6.49 7.19
N GLU A 52 -9.79 7.34 6.49
CA GLU A 52 -10.44 7.00 5.22
C GLU A 52 -9.39 6.61 4.16
N ALA A 53 -8.31 7.38 4.05
CA ALA A 53 -7.21 7.04 3.16
C ALA A 53 -6.59 5.67 3.51
N GLN A 54 -6.34 5.40 4.79
CA GLN A 54 -5.81 4.11 5.23
C GLN A 54 -6.73 2.93 4.88
N VAL A 55 -8.04 3.07 5.13
CA VAL A 55 -9.02 2.01 4.80
C VAL A 55 -9.06 1.74 3.30
N VAL A 56 -9.02 2.78 2.46
CA VAL A 56 -9.00 2.62 0.99
C VAL A 56 -7.75 1.86 0.52
N GLU A 57 -6.61 2.07 1.17
CA GLU A 57 -5.38 1.34 0.85
C GLU A 57 -5.46 -0.13 1.29
N GLU A 58 -6.03 -0.42 2.46
CA GLU A 58 -6.26 -1.79 2.94
C GLU A 58 -7.23 -2.56 2.03
N GLU A 59 -8.35 -1.95 1.64
CA GLU A 59 -9.32 -2.55 0.70
C GLU A 59 -8.69 -2.89 -0.66
N ARG A 60 -7.77 -2.05 -1.15
CA ARG A 60 -7.06 -2.29 -2.41
C ARG A 60 -6.07 -3.44 -2.32
N SER A 61 -5.39 -3.58 -1.20
CA SER A 61 -4.45 -4.67 -0.95
C SER A 61 -5.18 -6.02 -0.88
N GLU A 62 -6.33 -6.08 -0.19
CA GLU A 62 -7.17 -7.28 -0.16
C GLU A 62 -7.70 -7.65 -1.54
N PHE A 63 -8.15 -6.67 -2.32
CA PHE A 63 -8.58 -6.88 -3.70
C PHE A 63 -7.45 -7.44 -4.57
N PHE A 64 -6.23 -6.90 -4.42
CA PHE A 64 -5.06 -7.42 -5.12
C PHE A 64 -4.80 -8.88 -4.75
N LEU A 65 -4.78 -9.24 -3.47
CA LEU A 65 -4.49 -10.61 -3.05
C LEU A 65 -5.52 -11.60 -3.61
N ALA A 66 -6.81 -11.23 -3.59
CA ALA A 66 -7.87 -12.03 -4.17
C ALA A 66 -7.75 -12.17 -5.71
N ALA A 67 -7.44 -11.07 -6.41
CA ALA A 67 -7.27 -11.09 -7.86
C ALA A 67 -6.00 -11.86 -8.28
N PHE A 68 -4.89 -11.66 -7.57
CA PHE A 68 -3.63 -12.35 -7.80
C PHE A 68 -3.76 -13.85 -7.59
N GLY A 69 -4.45 -14.29 -6.54
CA GLY A 69 -4.76 -15.70 -6.29
C GLY A 69 -5.54 -16.34 -7.45
N ARG A 70 -6.61 -15.69 -7.91
CA ARG A 70 -7.44 -16.17 -9.03
C ARG A 70 -6.67 -16.27 -10.35
N GLU A 71 -5.88 -15.26 -10.69
CA GLU A 71 -5.08 -15.28 -11.92
C GLU A 71 -3.97 -16.33 -11.85
N LYS A 72 -3.35 -16.52 -10.68
CA LYS A 72 -2.37 -17.59 -10.46
C LYS A 72 -3.01 -18.98 -10.62
N GLU A 73 -4.16 -19.24 -10.02
CA GLU A 73 -4.87 -20.51 -10.17
C GLU A 73 -5.24 -20.77 -11.63
N ALA A 74 -5.70 -19.74 -12.34
CA ALA A 74 -6.03 -19.86 -13.75
C ALA A 74 -4.79 -20.12 -14.63
N LEU A 75 -3.64 -19.54 -14.28
CA LEU A 75 -2.35 -19.83 -14.88
C LEU A 75 -1.92 -21.28 -14.67
N GLU A 76 -2.00 -21.78 -13.44
CA GLU A 76 -1.69 -23.17 -13.11
C GLU A 76 -2.60 -24.15 -13.89
N GLY A 77 -3.88 -23.80 -14.08
CA GLY A 77 -4.80 -24.54 -14.93
C GLY A 77 -4.37 -24.59 -16.40
N LEU A 78 -3.93 -23.46 -16.96
CA LEU A 78 -3.42 -23.39 -18.34
C LEU A 78 -2.11 -24.17 -18.52
N LEU A 79 -1.22 -24.11 -17.52
CA LEU A 79 0.01 -24.90 -17.47
C LEU A 79 -0.31 -26.40 -17.44
N ALA A 80 -1.28 -26.83 -16.64
CA ALA A 80 -1.72 -28.22 -16.60
C ALA A 80 -2.33 -28.68 -17.93
N ALA A 81 -3.04 -27.79 -18.63
CA ALA A 81 -3.61 -28.06 -19.96
C ALA A 81 -2.59 -28.02 -21.11
N GLY A 82 -1.34 -27.62 -20.85
CA GLY A 82 -0.29 -27.52 -21.88
C GLY A 82 -0.44 -26.32 -22.82
N LEU A 83 -1.29 -25.35 -22.50
CA LEU A 83 -1.53 -24.14 -23.31
C LEU A 83 -0.47 -23.07 -22.99
N LEU A 84 0.77 -23.30 -23.43
CA LEU A 84 1.93 -22.48 -23.06
C LEU A 84 1.84 -21.01 -23.51
N GLU A 85 1.27 -20.74 -24.69
CA GLU A 85 1.14 -19.37 -25.21
C GLU A 85 0.06 -18.57 -24.47
N ASP A 86 -1.08 -19.19 -24.18
CA ASP A 86 -2.13 -18.58 -23.36
C ASP A 86 -1.63 -18.32 -21.93
N ALA A 87 -0.87 -19.26 -21.36
CA ALA A 87 -0.23 -19.08 -20.07
C ALA A 87 0.79 -17.94 -20.09
N ALA A 88 1.56 -17.77 -21.16
CA ALA A 88 2.50 -16.66 -21.29
C ALA A 88 1.78 -15.29 -21.36
N ALA A 89 0.69 -15.19 -22.12
CA ALA A 89 -0.14 -13.97 -22.16
C ALA A 89 -0.73 -13.63 -20.78
N ARG A 90 -1.19 -14.65 -20.05
CA ARG A 90 -1.78 -14.49 -18.71
C ARG A 90 -0.74 -14.09 -17.66
N LEU A 91 0.49 -14.58 -17.79
CA LEU A 91 1.62 -14.19 -16.95
C LEU A 91 2.01 -12.71 -17.16
N GLN A 92 1.89 -12.19 -18.37
CA GLN A 92 2.05 -10.75 -18.62
C GLN A 92 0.94 -9.93 -17.95
N GLY A 93 -0.30 -10.41 -17.98
CA GLY A 93 -1.41 -9.82 -17.22
C GLY A 93 -1.13 -9.76 -15.72
N LEU A 94 -0.59 -10.84 -15.15
CA LEU A 94 -0.21 -10.91 -13.73
C LEU A 94 0.89 -9.89 -13.36
N GLN A 95 1.91 -9.74 -14.22
CA GLN A 95 2.97 -8.72 -14.03
C GLN A 95 2.43 -7.30 -14.09
N LYS A 96 1.49 -7.03 -15.00
CA LYS A 96 0.84 -5.73 -15.12
C LYS A 96 0.02 -5.41 -13.87
N LEU A 97 -0.78 -6.37 -13.39
CA LEU A 97 -1.57 -6.24 -12.16
C LEU A 97 -0.68 -5.97 -10.94
N LEU A 98 0.47 -6.66 -10.84
CA LEU A 98 1.47 -6.40 -9.80
C LEU A 98 2.01 -4.98 -9.90
N THR A 99 2.43 -4.55 -11.10
CA THR A 99 3.00 -3.20 -11.34
C THR A 99 2.02 -2.09 -10.98
N GLU A 100 0.74 -2.23 -11.32
CA GLU A 100 -0.30 -1.24 -11.00
C GLU A 100 -0.62 -1.17 -9.50
N SER A 101 -0.41 -2.27 -8.78
CA SER A 101 -0.77 -2.41 -7.37
C SER A 101 0.39 -2.17 -6.41
N VAL A 102 1.66 -2.15 -6.87
CA VAL A 102 2.87 -2.00 -6.02
C VAL A 102 2.77 -0.81 -5.05
N ARG A 103 2.17 0.30 -5.48
CA ARG A 103 2.06 1.52 -4.65
C ARG A 103 1.16 1.38 -3.42
N PHE A 104 0.33 0.35 -3.38
CA PHE A 104 -0.66 0.10 -2.33
C PHE A 104 -0.28 -1.09 -1.45
N LEU A 105 0.59 -1.96 -1.96
CA LEU A 105 0.99 -3.20 -1.30
C LEU A 105 2.06 -3.00 -0.25
N ALA A 106 2.04 -3.85 0.77
CA ALA A 106 3.12 -3.93 1.73
C ALA A 106 4.40 -4.46 1.04
N PRO A 107 5.61 -4.06 1.47
CA PRO A 107 6.86 -4.52 0.87
C PRO A 107 7.01 -6.05 0.83
N TYR A 108 6.42 -6.76 1.79
CA TYR A 108 6.41 -8.22 1.83
C TYR A 108 5.57 -8.83 0.69
N GLU A 109 4.39 -8.28 0.44
CA GLU A 109 3.46 -8.76 -0.59
C GLU A 109 4.03 -8.55 -1.99
N VAL A 110 4.72 -7.43 -2.21
CA VAL A 110 5.42 -7.15 -3.47
C VAL A 110 6.51 -8.20 -3.73
N ARG A 111 7.31 -8.52 -2.72
CA ARG A 111 8.35 -9.58 -2.84
C ARG A 111 7.73 -10.94 -3.14
N GLN A 112 6.67 -11.30 -2.40
CA GLN A 112 5.96 -12.56 -2.62
C GLN A 112 5.39 -12.67 -4.04
N GLY A 113 4.78 -11.60 -4.55
CA GLY A 113 4.25 -11.55 -5.90
C GLY A 113 5.33 -11.68 -6.97
N GLN A 114 6.46 -10.96 -6.79
CA GLN A 114 7.60 -11.05 -7.71
C GLN A 114 8.24 -12.44 -7.73
N GLU A 115 8.41 -13.07 -6.56
CA GLU A 115 8.91 -14.44 -6.46
C GLU A 115 7.97 -15.44 -7.14
N ALA A 116 6.66 -15.31 -6.93
CA ALA A 116 5.67 -16.17 -7.56
C ALA A 116 5.69 -16.04 -9.09
N VAL A 117 5.79 -14.81 -9.62
CA VAL A 117 5.94 -14.58 -11.07
C VAL A 117 7.24 -15.21 -11.60
N ALA A 118 8.36 -15.05 -10.90
CA ALA A 118 9.64 -15.62 -11.31
C ALA A 118 9.61 -17.16 -11.38
N ARG A 119 8.95 -17.81 -10.40
CA ARG A 119 8.74 -19.27 -10.41
C ARG A 119 7.88 -19.72 -11.59
N LEU A 120 6.79 -19.01 -11.88
CA LEU A 120 5.94 -19.32 -13.03
C LEU A 120 6.67 -19.12 -14.36
N GLN A 121 7.52 -18.10 -14.45
CA GLN A 121 8.39 -17.88 -15.61
C GLN A 121 9.39 -19.02 -15.80
N SER A 122 10.03 -19.51 -14.72
CA SER A 122 10.94 -20.64 -14.82
C SER A 122 10.22 -21.92 -15.24
N ASP A 123 9.03 -22.17 -14.73
CA ASP A 123 8.23 -23.36 -15.07
C ASP A 123 7.79 -23.33 -16.54
N LEU A 124 7.37 -22.16 -17.04
CA LEU A 124 7.06 -21.96 -18.46
C LEU A 124 8.29 -22.18 -19.35
N ALA A 125 9.45 -21.65 -18.96
CA ALA A 125 10.69 -21.81 -19.70
C ALA A 125 11.11 -23.29 -19.75
N ALA A 126 10.99 -24.02 -18.63
CA ALA A 126 11.31 -25.43 -18.54
C ALA A 126 10.42 -26.28 -19.47
N ARG A 127 9.10 -26.02 -19.48
CA ARG A 127 8.16 -26.72 -20.38
C ARG A 127 8.41 -26.40 -21.85
N ARG A 128 8.67 -25.14 -22.18
CA ARG A 128 9.06 -24.75 -23.54
C ARG A 128 10.35 -25.45 -24.00
N GLN A 129 11.33 -25.63 -23.13
CA GLN A 129 12.56 -26.35 -23.45
C GLN A 129 12.33 -27.85 -23.67
N GLN A 130 11.33 -28.45 -23.04
CA GLN A 130 10.95 -29.86 -23.26
C GLN A 130 10.29 -30.06 -24.62
N ASP A 131 9.53 -29.07 -25.08
CA ASP A 131 8.83 -29.11 -26.38
C ASP A 131 9.70 -28.66 -27.56
N ILE A 132 10.81 -27.95 -27.32
CA ILE A 132 11.80 -27.65 -28.36
C ILE A 132 12.55 -28.94 -28.68
N PRO A 133 12.38 -29.54 -29.87
CA PRO A 133 13.17 -30.71 -30.25
C PRO A 133 14.65 -30.30 -30.22
N SER A 134 15.44 -31.01 -29.43
CA SER A 134 16.88 -30.76 -29.29
C SER A 134 17.53 -30.86 -30.67
N LEU A 135 17.75 -29.70 -31.29
CA LEU A 135 18.52 -29.64 -32.53
C LEU A 135 19.90 -30.26 -32.24
N PRO A 136 20.40 -31.17 -33.10
CA PRO A 136 21.68 -31.81 -32.89
C PRO A 136 22.77 -30.74 -32.77
N SER A 137 23.71 -30.99 -31.86
CA SER A 137 24.77 -30.11 -31.33
C SER A 137 25.64 -29.30 -32.32
N ALA A 138 25.36 -29.29 -33.63
CA ALA A 138 26.16 -28.63 -34.65
C ALA A 138 25.80 -27.14 -34.90
N TYR A 139 24.65 -26.65 -34.41
CA TYR A 139 24.17 -25.26 -34.69
C TYR A 139 24.05 -24.36 -33.44
N GLN A 140 24.73 -24.69 -32.34
CA GLN A 140 24.65 -23.88 -31.11
C GLN A 140 25.54 -22.62 -31.13
N VAL A 141 26.24 -22.36 -32.24
CA VAL A 141 26.94 -21.11 -32.50
C VAL A 141 26.21 -20.43 -33.65
N LEU A 142 25.21 -19.61 -33.31
CA LEU A 142 24.78 -18.37 -33.97
C LEU A 142 23.30 -18.12 -33.64
N GLY A 143 23.06 -17.19 -32.71
CA GLY A 143 21.90 -16.31 -32.82
C GLY A 143 20.70 -16.51 -31.89
N PHE A 144 20.91 -16.69 -30.58
CA PHE A 144 19.86 -16.35 -29.59
C PHE A 144 20.40 -15.65 -28.33
N GLY A 145 21.60 -15.06 -28.42
CA GLY A 145 22.26 -14.38 -27.30
C GLY A 145 22.28 -12.85 -27.33
N ALA A 146 21.68 -12.21 -28.34
CA ALA A 146 21.88 -10.76 -28.57
C ALA A 146 20.62 -9.88 -28.60
N VAL A 147 19.40 -10.46 -28.58
CA VAL A 147 18.16 -9.64 -28.72
C VAL A 147 17.29 -9.64 -27.45
N ILE A 148 17.39 -10.65 -26.57
CA ILE A 148 16.54 -10.72 -25.36
C ILE A 148 17.19 -10.04 -24.14
N THR A 149 18.44 -9.55 -24.23
CA THR A 149 19.03 -8.77 -23.13
C THR A 149 18.68 -7.28 -23.20
N ALA A 150 18.16 -6.79 -24.33
CA ALA A 150 17.84 -5.37 -24.51
C ALA A 150 16.42 -4.98 -24.03
N HIS A 151 15.48 -5.92 -23.90
CA HIS A 151 14.12 -5.63 -23.43
C HIS A 151 13.86 -6.05 -21.97
N CYS A 152 14.81 -6.71 -21.32
CA CYS A 152 14.67 -7.17 -19.92
C CYS A 152 15.39 -6.27 -18.90
N TYR A 153 16.10 -5.21 -19.33
CA TYR A 153 16.84 -4.30 -18.43
C TYR A 153 16.20 -2.92 -18.22
N CYS A 154 14.97 -2.66 -18.66
CA CYS A 154 14.33 -1.34 -18.47
C CYS A 154 13.21 -1.28 -17.42
N VAL A 155 12.77 -2.41 -16.84
CA VAL A 155 11.78 -2.38 -15.72
C VAL A 155 12.47 -2.55 -14.35
N GLY A 156 13.71 -3.02 -14.31
CA GLY A 156 14.47 -3.22 -13.06
C GLY A 156 15.29 -2.02 -12.57
N ALA A 157 15.41 -0.93 -13.34
CA ALA A 157 16.35 0.16 -13.05
C ALA A 157 15.71 1.44 -12.46
N VAL A 158 14.39 1.49 -12.25
CA VAL A 158 13.71 2.72 -11.76
C VAL A 158 13.47 2.73 -10.25
N LEU A 159 13.88 1.70 -9.49
CA LEU A 159 13.54 1.59 -8.06
C LEU A 159 14.73 1.50 -7.08
N THR A 160 15.93 1.97 -7.46
CA THR A 160 17.06 2.10 -6.51
C THR A 160 17.66 3.50 -6.38
N GLU A 161 17.20 4.49 -7.13
CA GLU A 161 17.59 5.90 -6.93
C GLU A 161 16.53 6.66 -6.12
N GLY A 162 16.29 6.24 -4.88
CA GLY A 162 15.27 6.87 -4.05
C GLY A 162 15.40 6.68 -2.53
N VAL A 163 16.46 6.04 -2.04
CA VAL A 163 16.67 5.84 -0.58
C VAL A 163 18.13 6.16 -0.20
N ALA A 164 18.63 7.31 -0.66
CA ALA A 164 19.90 7.86 -0.20
C ALA A 164 19.81 9.39 -0.03
N LYS A 165 18.74 9.88 0.61
CA LYS A 165 18.66 11.27 1.07
C LYS A 165 17.57 11.50 2.12
N MET A 166 17.66 10.86 3.28
CA MET A 166 17.03 11.34 4.53
C MET A 166 17.55 10.52 5.72
N GLY A 167 18.12 11.19 6.72
CA GLY A 167 18.67 10.62 7.96
C GLY A 167 20.20 10.61 7.93
N SER A 168 20.86 11.72 8.27
CA SER A 168 21.17 12.24 9.62
C SER A 168 22.39 11.56 10.24
#